data_AF-A0A959LYE2-F1
#
_entry.id   AF-A0A959LYE2-F1
#
_cell.length_a   1.000
_cell.length_b   1.000
_cell.length_c   1.000
_cell.angle_alpha   90.00
_cell.angle_beta   90.00
_cell.angle_gamma   90.00
#
_symmetry.space_group_name_H-M   'P 1'
#
loop_
_entity.id
_entity.type
_entity.pdbx_description
1 polymer ?
#
loop_
_entity_poly.entity_id
_entity_poly.type
_entity_poly.pdbx_seq_one_letter_code
_entity_poly.pdbx_strand_id
1 'polypeptide(L)'
;MKYFTVTCSCLFFVLNLSGQTSLSEVNYDRIPKKKVCQLIENLQKKDGLHNFTDLHSTCCDNPEEYHTHYAEYLVEADLETVWQAYNSVSPAKAWNGKMVGFGMLYSSAQNGISYLDDSFSGIEVGQLVFINLKILLGIVNVPVVIEITGIDKEQHMLQFCYADCSKSEGTQILHFFSTPEGFTRVEHLSYFRSDSKMRDKNLYPFFHTKVLNEFHGNIAKLLK
;
A
#
# COMPACT_ATOMS: atom_id res chain seq x y z
N MET A 1 -33.43 -53.23 -37.87
CA MET A 1 -33.55 -52.14 -36.88
C MET A 1 -32.33 -52.17 -35.97
N LYS A 2 -31.40 -51.23 -36.14
CA LYS A 2 -30.27 -51.03 -35.23
C LYS A 2 -30.44 -49.64 -34.61
N TYR A 3 -30.61 -49.59 -33.29
CA TYR A 3 -30.77 -48.35 -32.53
C TYR A 3 -29.41 -47.64 -32.44
N PHE A 4 -29.41 -46.35 -32.77
CA PHE A 4 -28.26 -45.46 -32.61
C PHE A 4 -28.37 -44.80 -31.23
N THR A 5 -27.46 -45.15 -30.32
CA THR A 5 -27.37 -44.51 -29.00
C THR A 5 -26.54 -43.23 -29.15
N VAL A 6 -27.17 -42.07 -29.03
CA VAL A 6 -26.50 -40.77 -28.97
C VAL A 6 -26.04 -40.57 -27.53
N THR A 7 -24.73 -40.67 -27.28
CA THR A 7 -24.14 -40.29 -25.99
C THR A 7 -23.95 -38.77 -25.94
N CYS A 8 -24.77 -38.11 -25.13
CA CYS A 8 -24.64 -36.70 -24.77
C CYS A 8 -23.41 -36.54 -23.84
N SER A 9 -22.32 -35.96 -24.35
CA SER A 9 -21.16 -35.60 -23.52
C SER A 9 -21.44 -34.25 -22.88
N CYS A 10 -21.76 -34.25 -21.57
CA CYS A 10 -21.73 -33.05 -20.75
C CYS A 10 -20.27 -32.59 -20.59
N LEU A 11 -19.89 -31.52 -21.28
CA LEU A 11 -18.68 -30.76 -20.96
C LEU A 11 -18.86 -30.11 -19.58
N PHE A 12 -18.19 -30.65 -18.57
CA PHE A 12 -18.00 -29.96 -17.30
C PHE A 12 -17.02 -28.80 -17.51
N PHE A 13 -17.54 -27.58 -17.59
CA PHE A 13 -16.76 -26.38 -17.35
C PHE A 13 -16.34 -26.39 -15.87
N VAL A 14 -15.10 -26.75 -15.59
CA VAL A 14 -14.49 -26.55 -14.27
C VAL A 14 -14.25 -25.05 -14.14
N LEU A 15 -15.20 -24.35 -13.54
CA LEU A 15 -14.97 -22.99 -13.07
C LEU A 15 -13.93 -23.08 -11.95
N ASN A 16 -12.72 -22.58 -12.19
CA ASN A 16 -11.75 -22.36 -11.13
C ASN A 16 -12.31 -21.26 -10.22
N LEU A 17 -12.98 -21.69 -9.15
CA LEU A 17 -13.26 -20.85 -7.99
C LEU A 17 -11.91 -20.60 -7.31
N SER A 18 -11.20 -19.55 -7.72
CA SER A 18 -10.07 -19.04 -6.95
C SER A 18 -10.63 -18.53 -5.62
N GLY A 19 -10.43 -19.29 -4.55
CA GLY A 19 -10.79 -18.85 -3.20
C GLY A 19 -10.01 -17.60 -2.83
N GLN A 20 -10.64 -16.68 -2.10
CA GLN A 20 -9.98 -15.47 -1.59
C GLN A 20 -8.75 -15.86 -0.75
N THR A 21 -7.63 -15.15 -0.91
CA THR A 21 -6.43 -15.45 -0.14
C THR A 21 -6.69 -15.23 1.34
N SER A 22 -6.56 -16.30 2.11
CA SER A 22 -6.71 -16.26 3.55
C SER A 22 -5.49 -15.61 4.19
N LEU A 23 -5.70 -14.92 5.32
CA LEU A 23 -4.60 -14.51 6.18
C LEU A 23 -3.72 -15.67 6.63
N SER A 24 -4.25 -16.89 6.69
CA SER A 24 -3.51 -18.10 7.10
C SER A 24 -2.48 -18.57 6.07
N GLU A 25 -2.55 -18.08 4.83
CA GLU A 25 -1.63 -18.44 3.74
C GLU A 25 -0.32 -17.64 3.76
N VAL A 26 -0.16 -16.74 4.74
CA VAL A 26 1.05 -15.93 4.90
C VAL A 26 2.26 -16.80 5.22
N ASN A 27 3.31 -16.67 4.41
CA ASN A 27 4.62 -17.23 4.66
C ASN A 27 5.46 -16.27 5.51
N TYR A 28 5.42 -16.47 6.82
CA TYR A 28 6.10 -15.62 7.79
C TYR A 28 7.63 -15.59 7.64
N ASP A 29 8.26 -16.65 7.14
CA ASP A 29 9.72 -16.71 6.93
C ASP A 29 10.20 -15.73 5.86
N ARG A 30 9.29 -15.32 4.97
CA ARG A 30 9.56 -14.33 3.91
C ARG A 30 9.29 -12.89 4.34
N ILE A 31 8.85 -12.66 5.58
CA ILE A 31 8.57 -11.33 6.13
C ILE A 31 9.71 -10.93 7.08
N PRO A 32 10.61 -10.01 6.69
CA PRO A 32 11.76 -9.66 7.51
C PRO A 32 11.41 -8.85 8.76
N LYS A 33 10.17 -8.35 8.87
CA LYS A 33 9.73 -7.41 9.91
C LYS A 33 8.84 -8.12 10.92
N LYS A 34 9.41 -8.51 12.07
CA LYS A 34 8.68 -9.19 13.17
C LYS A 34 7.38 -8.49 13.60
N LYS A 35 7.34 -7.15 13.59
CA LYS A 35 6.12 -6.40 13.93
C LYS A 35 5.03 -6.51 12.88
N VAL A 36 5.37 -6.71 11.60
CA VAL A 36 4.40 -7.02 10.55
C VAL A 36 3.84 -8.43 10.78
N CYS A 37 4.69 -9.42 11.09
CA CYS A 37 4.23 -10.76 11.46
C CYS A 37 3.24 -10.71 12.64
N GLN A 38 3.60 -10.00 13.72
CA GLN A 38 2.73 -9.84 14.89
C GLN A 38 1.40 -9.14 14.56
N LEU A 39 1.41 -8.17 13.64
CA LEU A 39 0.17 -7.54 13.19
C LEU A 39 -0.74 -8.57 12.50
N ILE A 40 -0.19 -9.35 11.57
CA ILE A 40 -0.94 -10.37 10.82
C ILE A 40 -1.47 -11.47 11.77
N GLU A 41 -0.65 -11.96 12.69
CA GLU A 41 -1.07 -12.92 13.72
C GLU A 41 -2.21 -12.39 14.59
N ASN A 42 -2.22 -11.08 14.88
CA ASN A 42 -3.32 -10.46 15.63
C ASN A 42 -4.59 -10.33 14.78
N LEU A 43 -4.45 -10.03 13.48
CA LEU A 43 -5.56 -10.01 12.53
C LEU A 43 -6.22 -11.38 12.41
N GLN A 44 -5.42 -12.45 12.33
CA GLN A 44 -5.91 -13.84 12.27
C GLN A 44 -6.74 -14.26 13.50
N LYS A 45 -6.56 -13.58 14.64
CA LYS A 45 -7.30 -13.85 15.88
C LYS A 45 -8.56 -12.99 16.02
N LYS A 46 -8.79 -12.04 15.13
CA LYS A 46 -9.97 -11.16 15.16
C LYS A 46 -11.15 -11.91 14.56
N ASP A 47 -12.25 -11.99 15.32
CA ASP A 47 -13.47 -12.64 14.84
C ASP A 47 -13.96 -11.99 13.55
N GLY A 48 -14.31 -12.83 12.57
CA GLY A 48 -14.84 -12.40 11.27
C GLY A 48 -13.80 -11.92 10.26
N LEU A 49 -12.50 -12.03 10.55
CA LEU A 49 -11.42 -11.60 9.66
C LEU A 49 -10.60 -12.81 9.21
N HIS A 50 -10.94 -13.38 8.06
CA HIS A 50 -10.37 -14.62 7.53
C HIS A 50 -9.51 -14.40 6.28
N ASN A 51 -9.89 -13.41 5.47
CA ASN A 51 -9.27 -13.06 4.20
C ASN A 51 -8.71 -11.64 4.24
N PHE A 52 -7.73 -11.35 3.38
CA PHE A 52 -7.21 -9.99 3.26
C PHE A 52 -8.26 -8.98 2.78
N THR A 53 -9.26 -9.44 2.01
CA THR A 53 -10.39 -8.62 1.55
C THR A 53 -11.36 -8.22 2.66
N ASP A 54 -11.25 -8.82 3.84
CA ASP A 54 -12.06 -8.44 5.01
C ASP A 54 -11.49 -7.19 5.71
N LEU A 55 -10.29 -6.73 5.33
CA LEU A 55 -9.71 -5.49 5.81
C LEU A 55 -10.37 -4.30 5.12
N HIS A 56 -10.69 -3.27 5.90
CA HIS A 56 -11.31 -2.05 5.38
C HIS A 56 -10.36 -0.86 5.47
N SER A 57 -10.36 -0.04 4.43
CA SER A 57 -9.70 1.27 4.45
C SER A 57 -10.49 2.28 5.28
N THR A 58 -9.75 3.10 6.02
CA THR A 58 -10.26 4.24 6.79
C THR A 58 -9.83 5.54 6.08
N CYS A 59 -10.42 5.80 4.91
CA CYS A 59 -10.18 7.03 4.18
C CYS A 59 -10.80 8.23 4.91
N CYS A 60 -10.21 9.41 4.75
CA CYS A 60 -10.79 10.67 5.20
C CYS A 60 -12.09 10.93 4.44
N ASP A 61 -13.19 11.01 5.19
CA ASP A 61 -14.54 11.31 4.72
C ASP A 61 -14.92 12.77 4.97
N ASN A 62 -14.46 13.34 6.08
CA ASN A 62 -14.67 14.74 6.46
C ASN A 62 -13.34 15.44 6.82
N PRO A 63 -12.72 16.19 5.89
CA PRO A 63 -11.43 16.85 6.11
C PRO A 63 -11.32 17.74 7.34
N GLU A 64 -12.43 18.34 7.82
CA GLU A 64 -12.43 19.23 8.98
C GLU A 64 -12.14 18.50 10.30
N GLU A 65 -12.35 17.18 10.34
CA GLU A 65 -12.09 16.34 11.52
C GLU A 65 -10.67 15.78 11.57
N TYR A 66 -9.89 15.98 10.51
CA TYR A 66 -8.55 15.42 10.36
C TYR A 66 -7.48 16.50 10.48
N HIS A 67 -6.32 16.11 10.99
CA HIS A 67 -5.13 16.92 10.86
C HIS A 67 -4.60 16.84 9.42
N THR A 68 -4.03 17.95 8.95
CA THR A 68 -3.47 18.02 7.60
C THR A 68 -1.95 18.17 7.66
N HIS A 69 -1.27 17.51 6.74
CA HIS A 69 0.16 17.69 6.48
C HIS A 69 0.38 17.80 4.98
N TYR A 70 1.20 18.76 4.57
CA TYR A 70 1.56 18.97 3.17
C TYR A 70 3.07 18.94 3.04
N ALA A 71 3.56 18.23 2.03
CA ALA A 71 4.96 18.21 1.63
C ALA A 71 5.06 18.31 0.09
N GLU A 72 6.13 18.93 -0.38
CA GLU A 72 6.40 19.10 -1.81
C GLU A 72 7.82 18.60 -2.13
N TYR A 73 7.95 17.93 -3.27
CA TYR A 73 9.21 17.39 -3.75
C TYR A 73 9.41 17.77 -5.21
N LEU A 74 10.60 18.26 -5.55
CA LEU A 74 11.01 18.47 -6.93
C LEU A 74 11.86 17.28 -7.39
N VAL A 75 11.50 16.70 -8.53
CA VAL A 75 12.22 15.61 -9.18
C VAL A 75 12.70 16.10 -10.55
N GLU A 76 14.01 16.05 -10.76
CA GLU A 76 14.68 16.49 -12.00
C GLU A 76 14.51 15.47 -13.15
N ALA A 77 13.25 15.18 -13.49
CA ALA A 77 12.83 14.35 -14.62
C ALA A 77 11.43 14.79 -15.06
N ASP A 78 11.06 14.49 -16.31
CA ASP A 78 9.76 14.85 -16.87
C ASP A 78 8.60 14.07 -16.22
N LEU A 79 7.38 14.61 -16.36
CA LEU A 79 6.18 14.10 -15.70
C LEU A 79 5.91 12.63 -15.99
N GLU A 80 6.03 12.18 -17.23
CA GLU A 80 5.73 10.80 -17.59
C GLU A 80 6.77 9.85 -16.96
N THR A 81 8.05 10.21 -17.03
CA THR A 81 9.12 9.44 -16.39
C THR A 81 8.89 9.29 -14.88
N VAL A 82 8.56 10.39 -14.19
CA VAL A 82 8.31 10.37 -12.75
C VAL A 82 7.04 9.58 -12.43
N TRP A 83 5.95 9.82 -13.16
CA TRP A 83 4.69 9.11 -13.00
C TRP A 83 4.89 7.60 -13.15
N GLN A 84 5.59 7.15 -14.20
CA GLN A 84 5.90 5.75 -14.43
C GLN A 84 6.74 5.16 -13.30
N ALA A 85 7.70 5.89 -12.75
CA ALA A 85 8.49 5.42 -11.62
C ALA A 85 7.63 5.20 -10.37
N TYR A 86 6.74 6.12 -10.01
CA TYR A 86 5.84 5.92 -8.87
C TYR A 86 4.86 4.75 -9.08
N ASN A 87 4.52 4.44 -10.33
CA ASN A 87 3.63 3.33 -10.66
C ASN A 87 4.33 1.96 -10.75
N SER A 88 5.65 1.92 -10.98
CA SER A 88 6.37 0.67 -11.30
C SER A 88 7.43 0.28 -10.26
N VAL A 89 7.87 1.20 -9.40
CA VAL A 89 8.85 0.87 -8.35
C VAL A 89 8.21 -0.07 -7.34
N SER A 90 8.85 -1.23 -7.12
CA SER A 90 8.43 -2.19 -6.10
C SER A 90 8.33 -1.54 -4.73
N PRO A 91 7.27 -1.82 -3.93
CA PRO A 91 7.16 -1.34 -2.55
C PRO A 91 8.36 -1.71 -1.68
N ALA A 92 8.99 -2.85 -1.94
CA ALA A 92 10.25 -3.28 -1.34
C ALA A 92 11.41 -2.27 -1.48
N LYS A 93 11.43 -1.50 -2.58
CA LYS A 93 12.42 -0.45 -2.84
C LYS A 93 11.93 0.92 -2.34
N ALA A 94 10.68 1.26 -2.59
CA ALA A 94 10.12 2.55 -2.19
C ALA A 94 10.03 2.70 -0.67
N TRP A 95 9.50 1.68 0.02
CA TRP A 95 9.29 1.65 1.47
C TRP A 95 10.42 0.93 2.21
N ASN A 96 11.67 1.32 1.98
CA ASN A 96 12.82 0.72 2.64
C ASN A 96 13.89 1.72 3.04
N GLY A 97 14.29 1.69 4.31
CA GLY A 97 15.38 2.53 4.81
C GLY A 97 15.49 2.57 6.33
N LYS A 98 15.94 3.70 6.85
CA LYS A 98 16.13 3.93 8.29
C LYS A 98 14.81 4.16 9.02
N MET A 99 13.83 4.75 8.34
CA MET A 99 12.53 5.12 8.90
C MET A 99 11.44 4.10 8.58
N VAL A 100 11.56 3.36 7.48
CA VAL A 100 10.54 2.39 7.07
C VAL A 100 11.17 1.08 6.62
N GLY A 101 10.36 0.02 6.58
CA GLY A 101 10.76 -1.21 5.94
C GLY A 101 9.55 -2.03 5.51
N PHE A 102 9.56 -2.43 4.25
CA PHE A 102 8.58 -3.31 3.65
C PHE A 102 8.50 -4.66 4.36
N GLY A 103 7.28 -5.15 4.56
CA GLY A 103 6.98 -6.47 5.08
C GLY A 103 6.47 -7.40 3.98
N MET A 104 5.31 -7.07 3.41
CA MET A 104 4.67 -7.81 2.32
C MET A 104 3.64 -6.92 1.61
N LEU A 105 3.15 -7.37 0.46
CA LEU A 105 2.04 -6.79 -0.27
C LEU A 105 1.00 -7.88 -0.53
N TYR A 106 -0.28 -7.55 -0.41
CA TYR A 106 -1.37 -8.34 -0.93
C TYR A 106 -2.01 -7.58 -2.10
N SER A 107 -2.29 -8.26 -3.22
CA SER A 107 -3.08 -7.70 -4.33
C SER A 107 -4.42 -8.42 -4.41
N SER A 108 -5.52 -7.66 -4.32
CA SER A 108 -6.87 -8.20 -4.52
C SER A 108 -7.12 -8.61 -5.98
N ALA A 109 -6.55 -7.90 -6.95
CA ALA A 109 -6.69 -8.20 -8.37
C ALA A 109 -6.02 -9.53 -8.76
N GLN A 110 -4.86 -9.81 -8.16
CA GLN A 110 -4.12 -11.06 -8.39
C GLN A 110 -4.51 -12.14 -7.38
N ASN A 111 -5.26 -11.77 -6.33
CA ASN A 111 -5.59 -12.62 -5.19
C ASN A 111 -4.36 -13.38 -4.69
N GLY A 112 -3.33 -12.62 -4.33
CA GLY A 112 -2.01 -13.17 -4.04
C GLY A 112 -1.14 -12.25 -3.19
N ILE A 113 -0.17 -12.88 -2.52
CA ILE A 113 0.79 -12.22 -1.64
C ILE A 113 2.15 -12.13 -2.35
N SER A 114 2.74 -10.96 -2.34
CA SER A 114 4.11 -10.69 -2.79
C SER A 114 5.02 -10.31 -1.62
N TYR A 115 6.23 -10.86 -1.62
CA TYR A 115 7.25 -10.64 -0.59
C TYR A 115 8.44 -9.84 -1.15
N LEU A 116 9.46 -9.63 -0.31
CA LEU A 116 10.59 -8.75 -0.60
C LEU A 116 11.30 -9.03 -1.94
N ASP A 117 11.49 -10.31 -2.27
CA ASP A 117 12.27 -10.75 -3.43
C ASP A 117 11.41 -11.11 -4.64
N ASP A 118 10.09 -10.95 -4.54
CA ASP A 118 9.19 -11.23 -5.65
C ASP A 118 9.24 -10.11 -6.70
N SER A 119 8.97 -10.48 -7.95
CA SER A 119 8.78 -9.50 -9.02
C SER A 119 7.55 -8.64 -8.74
N PHE A 120 7.63 -7.35 -9.07
CA PHE A 120 6.51 -6.42 -8.93
C PHE A 120 6.07 -5.91 -10.31
N SER A 121 4.79 -6.06 -10.63
CA SER A 121 4.21 -5.70 -11.93
C SER A 121 3.69 -4.26 -12.00
N GLY A 122 3.66 -3.55 -10.88
CA GLY A 122 3.13 -2.19 -10.78
C GLY A 122 2.04 -2.07 -9.72
N ILE A 123 1.70 -0.82 -9.38
CA ILE A 123 0.66 -0.51 -8.42
C ILE A 123 -0.73 -0.71 -9.02
N GLU A 124 -1.66 -1.17 -8.20
CA GLU A 124 -3.06 -1.42 -8.57
C GLU A 124 -3.97 -1.04 -7.40
N VAL A 125 -5.19 -0.59 -7.70
CA VAL A 125 -6.20 -0.35 -6.65
C VAL A 125 -6.55 -1.65 -5.93
N GLY A 126 -6.67 -1.60 -4.60
CA GLY A 126 -6.92 -2.75 -3.73
C GLY A 126 -5.66 -3.50 -3.29
N GLN A 127 -4.47 -2.99 -3.63
CA GLN A 127 -3.21 -3.49 -3.06
C GLN A 127 -3.04 -3.01 -1.62
N LEU A 128 -2.85 -3.95 -0.69
CA LEU A 128 -2.52 -3.70 0.72
C LEU A 128 -1.01 -3.82 0.93
N VAL A 129 -0.35 -2.73 1.31
CA VAL A 129 1.09 -2.69 1.58
C VAL A 129 1.33 -2.71 3.08
N PHE A 130 1.94 -3.77 3.57
CA PHE A 130 2.31 -3.93 4.97
C PHE A 130 3.73 -3.40 5.19
N ILE A 131 3.86 -2.36 6.00
CA ILE A 131 5.14 -1.70 6.29
C ILE A 131 5.38 -1.63 7.79
N ASN A 132 6.66 -1.51 8.16
CA ASN A 132 7.08 -1.27 9.54
C ASN A 132 7.78 0.09 9.65
N LEU A 133 7.13 1.03 10.34
CA LEU A 133 7.74 2.31 10.69
C LEU A 133 8.71 2.14 11.87
N LYS A 134 9.91 2.68 11.73
CA LYS A 134 11.01 2.64 12.70
C LYS A 134 11.15 4.02 13.34
N ILE A 135 10.47 4.20 14.46
CA ILE A 135 10.48 5.43 15.24
C ILE A 135 11.71 5.42 16.17
N LEU A 136 12.37 6.57 16.30
CA LEU A 136 13.61 6.74 17.07
C LEU A 136 14.69 5.70 16.70
N LEU A 137 15.04 5.62 15.40
CA LEU A 137 16.03 4.67 14.88
C LEU A 137 15.70 3.19 15.15
N GLY A 138 14.42 2.86 15.34
CA GLY A 138 13.95 1.49 15.52
C GLY A 138 13.80 1.05 16.98
N ILE A 139 13.91 1.96 17.96
CA ILE A 139 13.53 1.68 19.36
C ILE A 139 12.04 1.33 19.43
N VAL A 140 11.22 2.06 18.68
CA VAL A 140 9.78 1.81 18.58
C VAL A 140 9.46 1.42 17.14
N ASN A 141 8.84 0.26 16.96
CA ASN A 141 8.45 -0.27 15.67
C ASN A 141 6.92 -0.32 15.58
N VAL A 142 6.35 0.35 14.58
CA VAL A 142 4.90 0.46 14.39
C VAL A 142 4.56 -0.16 13.04
N PRO A 143 3.90 -1.33 13.01
CA PRO A 143 3.40 -1.88 11.76
C PRO A 143 2.19 -1.07 11.31
N VAL A 144 2.10 -0.85 9.99
CA VAL A 144 1.06 -0.06 9.34
C VAL A 144 0.67 -0.77 8.05
N VAL A 145 -0.61 -0.70 7.70
CA VAL A 145 -1.12 -1.18 6.42
C VAL A 145 -1.73 0.01 5.69
N ILE A 146 -1.30 0.21 4.45
CA ILE A 146 -1.87 1.18 3.54
C ILE A 146 -2.49 0.45 2.34
N GLU A 147 -3.68 0.85 1.94
CA GLU A 147 -4.33 0.40 0.73
C GLU A 147 -4.17 1.45 -0.37
N ILE A 148 -3.88 1.02 -1.59
CA ILE A 148 -3.99 1.87 -2.78
C ILE A 148 -5.47 1.95 -3.15
N THR A 149 -6.08 3.11 -2.97
CA THR A 149 -7.54 3.29 -3.15
C THR A 149 -7.90 4.10 -4.39
N GLY A 150 -6.92 4.76 -5.02
CA GLY A 150 -7.14 5.51 -6.25
C GLY A 150 -5.88 5.68 -7.09
N ILE A 151 -6.04 5.55 -8.39
CA ILE A 151 -5.03 5.86 -9.41
C ILE A 151 -5.77 6.58 -10.53
N ASP A 152 -5.46 7.85 -10.75
CA ASP A 152 -6.00 8.64 -11.85
C ASP A 152 -4.85 9.04 -12.77
N LYS A 153 -4.82 8.42 -13.96
CA LYS A 153 -3.77 8.66 -14.96
C LYS A 153 -3.95 10.01 -15.65
N GLU A 154 -5.18 10.49 -15.83
CA GLU A 154 -5.42 11.76 -16.51
C GLU A 154 -4.99 12.94 -15.63
N GLN A 155 -5.32 12.86 -14.33
CA GLN A 155 -4.97 13.87 -13.34
C GLN A 155 -3.61 13.64 -12.69
N HIS A 156 -2.89 12.56 -13.04
CA HIS A 156 -1.66 12.11 -12.39
C HIS A 156 -1.81 12.16 -10.87
N MET A 157 -2.71 11.34 -10.33
CA MET A 157 -3.01 11.30 -8.91
C MET A 157 -2.95 9.86 -8.38
N LEU A 158 -2.29 9.69 -7.23
CA LEU A 158 -2.30 8.44 -6.46
C LEU A 158 -2.93 8.69 -5.10
N GLN A 159 -3.82 7.81 -4.67
CA GLN A 159 -4.46 7.85 -3.37
C GLN A 159 -4.19 6.58 -2.57
N PHE A 160 -3.80 6.78 -1.32
CA PHE A 160 -3.64 5.73 -0.33
C PHE A 160 -4.53 5.99 0.87
N CYS A 161 -5.08 4.96 1.47
CA CYS A 161 -5.74 5.06 2.78
C CYS A 161 -5.12 4.08 3.76
N TYR A 162 -5.14 4.42 5.04
CA TYR A 162 -4.78 3.44 6.08
C TYR A 162 -5.84 2.36 6.17
N ALA A 163 -5.46 1.11 6.46
CA ALA A 163 -6.43 0.10 6.87
C ALA A 163 -6.79 0.24 8.36
N ASP A 164 -8.00 -0.19 8.73
CA ASP A 164 -8.61 -0.07 10.07
C ASP A 164 -7.77 -0.67 11.22
N CYS A 165 -6.88 -1.61 10.89
CA CYS A 165 -5.95 -2.22 11.83
C CYS A 165 -4.73 -1.33 12.20
N SER A 166 -4.56 -0.20 11.51
CA SER A 166 -3.48 0.75 11.74
C SER A 166 -3.78 1.65 12.95
N LYS A 167 -2.72 2.15 13.60
CA LYS A 167 -2.86 3.05 14.76
C LYS A 167 -3.35 4.47 14.43
N SER A 168 -3.48 4.77 13.15
CA SER A 168 -3.90 6.04 12.59
C SER A 168 -4.78 5.73 11.39
N GLU A 169 -5.75 6.58 11.16
CA GLU A 169 -6.66 6.55 10.01
C GLU A 169 -6.46 7.80 9.15
N GLY A 170 -6.93 7.74 7.91
CA GLY A 170 -6.91 8.86 6.98
C GLY A 170 -6.39 8.51 5.58
N THR A 171 -6.16 9.56 4.80
CA THR A 171 -5.87 9.49 3.36
C THR A 171 -4.56 10.21 3.05
N GLN A 172 -3.77 9.64 2.15
CA GLN A 172 -2.62 10.27 1.53
C GLN A 172 -2.89 10.42 0.03
N ILE A 173 -2.60 11.59 -0.53
CA ILE A 173 -2.81 11.91 -1.94
C ILE A 173 -1.51 12.45 -2.50
N LEU A 174 -1.07 11.89 -3.62
CA LEU A 174 0.02 12.40 -4.43
C LEU A 174 -0.53 13.03 -5.69
N HIS A 175 -0.12 14.25 -5.99
CA HIS A 175 -0.36 14.90 -7.27
C HIS A 175 0.96 15.22 -7.95
N PHE A 176 1.00 15.06 -9.28
CA PHE A 176 2.20 15.26 -10.07
C PHE A 176 1.96 16.35 -11.11
N PHE A 177 2.86 17.32 -11.18
CA PHE A 177 2.74 18.47 -12.07
C PHE A 177 4.05 18.72 -12.81
N SER A 178 3.99 18.95 -14.12
CA SER A 178 5.13 19.47 -14.87
C SER A 178 5.45 20.90 -14.42
N THR A 179 6.73 21.21 -14.29
CA THR A 179 7.21 22.58 -14.07
C THR A 179 7.60 23.24 -15.40
N PRO A 180 7.70 24.59 -15.46
CA PRO A 180 8.17 25.30 -16.65
C PRO A 180 9.56 24.86 -17.15
N GLU A 181 10.40 24.39 -16.24
CA GLU A 181 11.76 23.89 -16.51
C GLU A 181 11.79 22.47 -17.09
N GLY A 182 10.62 21.80 -17.18
CA GLY A 182 10.51 20.42 -17.67
C GLY A 182 10.73 19.36 -16.58
N PHE A 183 10.77 19.76 -15.30
CA PHE A 183 10.84 18.84 -14.16
C PHE A 183 9.45 18.46 -13.66
N THR A 184 9.39 17.62 -12.62
CA THR A 184 8.14 17.23 -11.99
C THR A 184 8.11 17.67 -10.54
N ARG A 185 7.04 18.37 -10.18
CA ARG A 185 6.67 18.68 -8.80
C ARG A 185 5.68 17.64 -8.30
N VAL A 186 6.05 16.96 -7.21
CA VAL A 186 5.20 15.98 -6.52
C VAL A 186 4.68 16.62 -5.24
N GLU A 187 3.38 16.86 -5.18
CA GLU A 187 2.69 17.32 -3.99
C GLU A 187 2.17 16.11 -3.21
N HIS A 188 2.46 16.04 -1.91
CA HIS A 188 1.96 15.00 -1.01
C HIS A 188 1.09 15.64 0.07
N LEU A 189 -0.20 15.37 0.01
CA LEU A 189 -1.18 15.77 1.01
C LEU A 189 -1.56 14.58 1.89
N SER A 190 -1.52 14.75 3.21
CA SER A 190 -1.97 13.74 4.17
C SER A 190 -3.05 14.30 5.08
N TYR A 191 -4.19 13.63 5.13
CA TYR A 191 -5.21 13.76 6.16
C TYR A 191 -5.03 12.62 7.15
N PHE A 192 -4.88 12.94 8.44
CA PHE A 192 -4.67 11.90 9.46
C PHE A 192 -5.36 12.23 10.77
N ARG A 193 -5.87 11.19 11.42
CA ARG A 193 -6.45 11.24 12.77
C ARG A 193 -6.03 10.03 13.56
N SER A 194 -6.07 10.17 14.87
CA SER A 194 -5.68 9.12 15.79
C SER A 194 -6.30 9.35 17.17
N ASP A 195 -6.26 8.33 18.04
CA ASP A 195 -6.76 8.45 19.43
C ASP A 195 -5.90 9.35 20.34
N SER A 196 -4.82 9.94 19.84
CA SER A 196 -3.86 10.68 20.66
C SER A 196 -3.54 12.06 20.09
N LYS A 197 -4.16 13.08 20.68
CA LYS A 197 -3.92 14.50 20.33
C LYS A 197 -2.44 14.90 20.44
N MET A 198 -1.71 14.36 21.42
CA MET A 198 -0.27 14.64 21.57
C MET A 198 0.56 14.02 20.44
N ARG A 199 0.23 12.78 20.05
CA ARG A 199 0.84 12.13 18.89
C ARG A 199 0.59 12.96 17.65
N ASP A 200 -0.66 13.34 17.40
CA ASP A 200 -1.05 13.99 16.15
C ASP A 200 -0.49 15.40 16.01
N LYS A 201 -0.40 16.15 17.11
CA LYS A 201 0.13 17.51 17.09
C LYS A 201 1.65 17.56 16.90
N ASN A 202 2.40 16.67 17.54
CA ASN A 202 3.86 16.84 17.67
C ASN A 202 4.68 15.68 17.10
N LEU A 203 4.32 14.43 17.41
CA LEU A 203 5.13 13.28 17.01
C LEU A 203 4.88 12.92 15.55
N TYR A 204 3.60 12.89 15.15
CA TYR A 204 3.20 12.46 13.83
C TYR A 204 3.81 13.34 12.75
N PRO A 205 3.67 14.68 12.73
CA PRO A 205 4.22 15.49 11.64
C PRO A 205 5.73 15.30 11.48
N PHE A 206 6.48 15.28 12.58
CA PHE A 206 7.93 15.12 12.54
C PHE A 206 8.38 13.77 11.98
N PHE A 207 7.80 12.66 12.47
CA PHE A 207 8.18 11.34 11.98
C PHE A 207 7.61 11.06 10.58
N HIS A 208 6.42 11.57 10.28
CA HIS A 208 5.77 11.46 8.98
C HIS A 208 6.60 12.14 7.90
N THR A 209 7.02 13.40 8.09
CA THR A 209 7.92 14.08 7.14
C THR A 209 9.20 13.29 6.87
N LYS A 210 9.80 12.66 7.90
CA LYS A 210 10.99 11.82 7.72
C LYS A 210 10.72 10.56 6.90
N VAL A 211 9.57 9.92 7.11
CA VAL A 211 9.12 8.76 6.33
C VAL A 211 8.87 9.16 4.88
N LEU A 212 8.18 10.28 4.65
CA LEU A 212 7.91 10.80 3.32
C LEU A 212 9.21 11.13 2.56
N ASN A 213 10.14 11.85 3.20
CA ASN A 213 11.45 12.16 2.62
C ASN A 213 12.22 10.91 2.21
N GLU A 214 12.15 9.84 3.01
CA GLU A 214 12.79 8.56 2.68
C GLU A 214 12.09 7.87 1.50
N PHE A 215 10.75 7.81 1.51
CA PHE A 215 9.94 7.23 0.43
C PHE A 215 10.18 7.93 -0.92
N HIS A 216 9.96 9.25 -0.98
CA HIS A 216 10.13 10.04 -2.19
C HIS A 216 11.61 10.05 -2.65
N GLY A 217 12.54 10.13 -1.70
CA GLY A 217 13.97 10.07 -1.98
C GLY A 217 14.41 8.71 -2.54
N ASN A 218 13.79 7.61 -2.12
CA ASN A 218 14.08 6.28 -2.66
C ASN A 218 13.64 6.15 -4.12
N ILE A 219 12.44 6.65 -4.45
CA ILE A 219 11.95 6.63 -5.84
C ILE A 219 12.82 7.54 -6.72
N ALA A 220 13.11 8.76 -6.26
CA ALA A 220 13.93 9.71 -7.02
C ALA A 220 15.35 9.20 -7.29
N LYS A 221 15.94 8.39 -6.40
CA LYS A 221 17.26 7.76 -6.64
C LYS A 221 17.27 6.73 -7.76
N LEU A 222 16.11 6.13 -8.08
CA LEU A 222 15.99 5.14 -9.15
C LEU A 222 15.85 5.78 -10.54
N LEU A 223 15.66 7.10 -10.58
CA LEU A 223 15.56 7.91 -11.80
C LEU A 223 16.90 8.53 -12.25
N LYS A 224 17.95 8.37 -11.45
CA LYS A 224 19.31 8.87 -11.71
C LYS A 224 20.20 7.77 -12.25
#